data_AF-A0A1C2HRF9-F1
#
_entry.id   AF-A0A1C2HRF9-F1
#
_cell.length_a   1.000
_cell.length_b   1.000
_cell.length_c   1.000
_cell.angle_alpha   90.00
_cell.angle_beta   90.00
_cell.angle_gamma   90.00
#
_symmetry.space_group_name_H-M   'P 1'
#
loop_
_entity.id
_entity.type
_entity.pdbx_description
1 polymer ?
#
loop_
_entity_poly.entity_id
_entity_poly.type
_entity_poly.pdbx_seq_one_letter_code
_entity_poly.pdbx_strand_id
1 'polypeptide(L)' 'MRNRVFGSLIGGTIGFLFGAGTGIVGGVFGAIAGVSVFTVIGAGWGWSAGPDLIQTVRRWRRK' A
#
# COMPACT_ATOMS: atom_id res chain seq x y z
N MET A 1 0.33 16.85 3.88
CA MET A 1 1.36 16.25 2.99
C MET A 1 2.05 15.05 3.63
N ARG A 2 2.84 15.20 4.71
CA ARG A 2 3.59 14.10 5.36
C ARG A 2 2.77 12.82 5.64
N ASN A 3 1.56 12.96 6.16
CA ASN A 3 0.66 11.83 6.43
C ASN A 3 0.23 11.07 5.17
N ARG A 4 0.05 11.76 4.05
CA ARG A 4 -0.29 11.14 2.76
C ARG A 4 0.90 10.39 2.18
N VAL A 5 2.11 10.95 2.32
CA VAL A 5 3.37 10.28 1.93
C VAL A 5 3.58 9.00 2.72
N PHE A 6 3.41 9.03 4.05
CA PHE A 6 3.49 7.83 4.89
C PHE A 6 2.41 6.80 4.55
N GLY A 7 1.17 7.25 4.35
CA GLY A 7 0.10 6.37 3.92
C GLY A 7 0.40 5.70 2.58
N SER A 8 0.92 6.46 1.61
CA SER A 8 1.30 5.97 0.29
C SER A 8 2.47 4.99 0.34
N LEU A 9 3.48 5.25 1.18
CA LEU A 9 4.59 4.31 1.41
C LEU A 9 4.11 2.99 2.00
N ILE A 10 3.25 3.04 3.02
CA ILE A 10 2.69 1.85 3.67
C ILE A 10 1.81 1.07 2.69
N GLY A 11 0.88 1.76 2.04
CA GLY A 11 -0.01 1.15 1.05
C GLY A 11 0.76 0.56 -0.14
N GLY A 12 1.78 1.27 -0.64
CA GLY A 12 2.66 0.78 -1.70
C GLY A 12 3.46 -0.46 -1.28
N THR A 13 3.96 -0.50 -0.05
CA THR A 13 4.68 -1.68 0.49
C THR A 13 3.75 -2.89 0.60
N ILE A 14 2.52 -2.70 1.08
CA ILE A 14 1.50 -3.75 1.14
C ILE A 14 1.18 -4.25 -0.28
N GLY A 15 0.95 -3.33 -1.21
CA GLY A 15 0.72 -3.63 -2.61
C GLY A 15 1.87 -4.41 -3.26
N PHE A 16 3.11 -4.03 -2.97
CA PHE A 16 4.30 -4.73 -3.43
C PHE A 16 4.35 -6.17 -2.92
N LEU A 17 4.08 -6.41 -1.64
CA LEU A 17 4.07 -7.74 -1.04
C LEU A 17 2.99 -8.64 -1.66
N PHE A 18 1.78 -8.11 -1.87
CA PHE A 18 0.70 -8.83 -2.55
C PHE A 18 1.05 -9.13 -4.01
N GLY A 19 1.59 -8.14 -4.72
CA GLY A 19 2.00 -8.29 -6.10
C GLY A 19 3.17 -9.25 -6.28
N ALA A 20 4.13 -9.30 -5.36
CA ALA A 20 5.23 -10.26 -5.37
C ALA A 20 4.72 -11.70 -5.27
N GLY A 21 3.64 -11.93 -4.52
CA GLY A 21 2.96 -13.22 -4.44
C GLY A 21 2.38 -13.70 -5.77
N THR A 22 2.03 -12.80 -6.70
CA THR A 22 1.51 -13.19 -8.03
C THR A 22 2.55 -13.89 -8.90
N GLY A 23 3.84 -13.72 -8.61
CA GLY A 23 4.92 -14.44 -9.28
C GLY A 23 4.88 -15.95 -9.07
N ILE A 24 4.23 -16.41 -7.99
CA ILE A 24 4.01 -17.82 -7.70
C ILE A 24 3.03 -18.43 -8.72
N VAL A 25 2.08 -17.64 -9.23
CA VAL A 25 0.99 -18.12 -10.09
C VAL A 25 1.28 -17.88 -11.57
N GLY A 26 1.92 -16.76 -11.92
CA GLY A 26 2.12 -16.32 -13.30
C GLY A 26 3.57 -16.33 -13.81
N GLY A 27 4.53 -16.84 -13.03
CA GLY A 27 5.96 -16.75 -13.34
C GLY A 27 6.49 -15.30 -13.28
N VAL A 28 7.72 -15.08 -13.78
CA VAL A 28 8.43 -13.78 -13.63
C VAL A 28 7.64 -12.61 -14.21
N PHE A 29 7.01 -12.79 -15.37
CA PHE A 29 6.21 -11.72 -16.00
C PHE A 29 4.92 -11.42 -15.22
N GLY A 30 4.26 -12.46 -14.71
CA GLY A 30 3.11 -12.29 -13.80
C GLY A 30 3.51 -11.57 -12.51
N ALA A 31 4.68 -11.90 -11.96
CA ALA A 31 5.25 -11.24 -10.79
C ALA A 31 5.45 -9.75 -11.02
N ILE A 32 6.09 -9.37 -12.12
CA ILE A 32 6.38 -7.95 -12.43
C ILE A 32 5.07 -7.17 -12.63
N ALA A 33 4.13 -7.73 -13.38
CA ALA A 33 2.83 -7.11 -13.62
C ALA A 33 2.03 -6.96 -12.31
N GLY A 34 1.95 -8.01 -11.49
CA GLY A 34 1.27 -7.95 -10.21
C GLY A 34 1.94 -6.98 -9.25
N VAL A 35 3.27 -7.04 -9.08
CA VAL A 35 4.03 -6.08 -8.25
C VAL A 35 3.71 -4.65 -8.66
N SER A 36 3.81 -4.32 -9.94
CA SER A 36 3.59 -2.95 -10.41
C SER A 36 2.15 -2.50 -10.22
N VAL A 37 1.16 -3.31 -10.59
CA VAL A 37 -0.27 -2.99 -10.44
C VAL A 37 -0.65 -2.83 -8.96
N PHE A 38 -0.33 -3.81 -8.12
CA PHE A 38 -0.71 -3.78 -6.72
C PHE A 38 0.04 -2.69 -5.94
N THR A 39 1.32 -2.42 -6.27
CA THR A 39 2.07 -1.31 -5.65
C THR A 39 1.45 0.04 -5.98
N VAL A 40 1.05 0.29 -7.23
CA VAL A 40 0.43 1.57 -7.64
C VAL A 40 -0.94 1.74 -6.99
N ILE A 41 -1.77 0.69 -6.97
CA ILE A 41 -3.07 0.72 -6.30
C ILE A 41 -2.89 0.95 -4.80
N GLY A 42 -1.98 0.22 -4.17
CA GLY A 42 -1.67 0.36 -2.75
C GLY A 42 -1.15 1.76 -2.41
N ALA A 43 -0.25 2.31 -3.21
CA ALA A 43 0.29 3.65 -3.02
C ALA A 43 -0.78 4.74 -3.21
N GLY A 44 -1.66 4.59 -4.19
CA GLY A 44 -2.79 5.50 -4.43
C GLY A 44 -3.81 5.44 -3.31
N TRP A 45 -4.20 4.23 -2.88
CA TRP A 45 -5.11 4.04 -1.75
C TRP A 45 -4.51 4.61 -0.46
N GLY A 46 -3.24 4.32 -0.19
CA GLY A 46 -2.51 4.84 0.96
C GLY A 46 -2.36 6.36 0.95
N TRP A 47 -2.21 6.98 -0.21
CA TRP A 47 -2.19 8.44 -0.34
C TRP A 47 -3.53 9.07 0.07
N SER A 48 -4.64 8.44 -0.33
CA SER A 48 -6.00 8.89 -0.02
C SER A 48 -6.37 8.61 1.45
N ALA A 49 -6.08 7.41 1.95
CA ALA A 49 -6.47 6.94 3.28
C ALA A 49 -5.48 7.33 4.40
N GLY A 50 -4.25 7.74 4.08
CA GLY A 50 -3.22 8.09 5.06
C GLY A 50 -3.62 9.14 6.12
N PRO A 51 -4.30 10.23 5.77
CA PRO A 51 -4.80 11.21 6.74
C PRO A 51 -5.82 10.60 7.72
N ASP A 52 -6.75 9.79 7.21
CA ASP A 52 -7.85 9.19 7.97
C ASP A 52 -7.37 8.08 8.90
N LEU A 53 -6.42 7.27 8.43
CA LEU A 53 -5.72 6.26 9.24
C LEU A 53 -4.99 6.91 10.41
N ILE A 54 -4.25 8.00 10.18
CA ILE A 54 -3.52 8.66 11.26
C ILE A 54 -4.46 9.34 12.25
N GLN A 55 -5.58 9.91 11.80
CA GLN A 55 -6.60 10.42 12.71
C GLN A 55 -7.22 9.31 13.57
N THR A 56 -7.49 8.15 12.97
CA THR A 56 -8.04 6.98 13.66
C THR A 56 -7.05 6.43 14.70
N VAL A 57 -5.78 6.27 14.33
CA VAL A 57 -4.71 5.84 15.25
C VAL A 57 -4.53 6.84 16.40
N ARG A 58 -4.59 8.14 16.12
CA ARG A 58 -4.52 9.18 17.17
C ARG A 58 -5.71 9.14 18.13
N ARG A 59 -6.92 8.84 17.64
CA ARG A 59 -8.10 8.63 18.50
C ARG A 59 -7.93 7.41 19.39
N TRP A 60 -7.44 6.31 18.83
CA TRP A 60 -7.15 5.08 19.60
C TRP A 60 -6.09 5.29 20.67
N ARG A 61 -5.03 6.04 20.37
CA ARG A 61 -3.93 6.32 21.32
C ARG A 61 -4.29 7.31 22.43
N ARG A 62 -5.40 8.04 22.29
CA ARG A 62 -5.90 8.99 23.32
C ARG A 62 -6.95 8.36 24.24
N LYS A 63 -7.31 7.10 23.99
CA LYS A 63 -8.22 6.31 24.81
C LYS A 63 -7.39 5.37 25.68
#